data_AF-A0A2U3W5I6-F1
#
_entry.id   AF-A0A2U3W5I6-F1
#
_cell.length_a   1.000
_cell.length_b   1.000
_cell.length_c   1.000
_cell.angle_alpha   90.00
_cell.angle_beta   90.00
_cell.angle_gamma   90.00
#
_symmetry.space_group_name_H-M   'P 1'
#
loop_
_entity.id
_entity.type
_entity.pdbx_description
1 polymer ?
#
loop_
_entity_poly.entity_id
_entity_poly.type
_entity_poly.pdbx_seq_one_letter_code
_entity_poly.pdbx_strand_id
1 'polypeptide(L)'
;MGGVSGTEAMLQRSLALTFTLLMVSGMECNVKDVCIGSPGIPGTPGSHGLPGRDGRDGVKGDPGPPGPRGPPGGMPGYSGPEGVIGSPGVAGERGEKGEPGERGPPGLPASLDEELQTTLYTFRRQILQAMGVLSLRESMLVVGEKVFSSNGQSVNFEDIQELCARAGGRIAAPTSLEENEAIASIVKKYNTYAYLGLMESPDSAGFLYMDGSPVNYTNWYPGEPRGAGKEKCVEMYTDGQWNDKNCLQYRLAICEF
;
A
#
# COMPACT_ATOMS: atom_id res chain seq x y z
N MET A 1 11.15 -24.75 34.82
CA MET A 1 10.84 -23.32 35.03
C MET A 1 11.97 -22.50 34.43
N GLY A 2 11.83 -22.10 33.17
CA GLY A 2 12.73 -21.16 32.50
C GLY A 2 11.91 -19.92 32.14
N GLY A 3 12.18 -18.81 32.81
CA GLY A 3 11.48 -17.55 32.56
C GLY A 3 11.94 -16.96 31.23
N VAL A 4 10.99 -16.76 30.31
CA VAL A 4 11.22 -15.98 29.09
C VAL A 4 11.44 -14.53 29.50
N SER A 5 12.58 -13.97 29.09
CA SER A 5 12.97 -12.60 29.37
C SER A 5 11.93 -11.62 28.81
N GLY A 6 11.49 -10.65 29.62
CA GLY A 6 10.50 -9.63 29.22
C GLY A 6 10.91 -8.79 28.00
N THR A 7 12.18 -8.85 27.59
CA THR A 7 12.70 -8.18 26.39
C THR A 7 12.31 -8.90 25.09
N GLU A 8 12.22 -10.24 25.08
CA GLU A 8 11.82 -11.00 23.88
C GLU A 8 10.32 -10.82 23.57
N ALA A 9 9.49 -10.77 24.62
CA ALA A 9 8.05 -10.53 24.48
C ALA A 9 7.72 -9.12 23.93
N MET A 10 8.57 -8.12 24.23
CA MET A 10 8.41 -6.75 23.71
C MET A 10 8.85 -6.64 22.25
N LEU A 11 9.96 -7.30 21.86
CA LEU A 11 10.44 -7.30 20.47
C LEU A 11 9.42 -7.97 19.54
N GLN A 12 8.84 -9.09 19.96
CA GLN A 12 7.87 -9.86 19.17
C GLN A 12 6.53 -9.15 19.01
N ARG A 13 6.10 -8.39 20.03
CA ARG A 13 4.92 -7.50 19.94
C ARG A 13 5.19 -6.30 19.04
N SER A 14 6.41 -5.76 19.05
CA SER A 14 6.79 -4.64 18.18
C SER A 14 6.87 -5.06 16.71
N LEU A 15 7.43 -6.25 16.41
CA LEU A 15 7.48 -6.82 15.07
C LEU A 15 6.08 -7.15 14.54
N ALA A 16 5.20 -7.71 15.39
CA ALA A 16 3.81 -7.98 15.01
C ALA A 16 3.01 -6.70 14.72
N LEU A 17 3.24 -5.61 15.47
CA LEU A 17 2.62 -4.30 15.18
C LEU A 17 3.14 -3.67 13.90
N THR A 18 4.43 -3.80 13.58
CA THR A 18 4.98 -3.30 12.31
C THR A 18 4.49 -4.12 11.11
N PHE A 19 4.32 -5.44 11.28
CA PHE A 19 3.81 -6.31 10.21
C PHE A 19 2.31 -6.08 9.96
N THR A 20 1.50 -5.83 11.00
CA THR A 20 0.10 -5.43 10.82
C THR A 20 -0.03 -4.02 10.24
N LEU A 21 0.88 -3.08 10.53
CA LEU A 21 0.89 -1.77 9.88
C LEU A 21 1.20 -1.86 8.37
N LEU A 22 2.09 -2.77 7.96
CA LEU A 22 2.43 -3.02 6.54
C LEU A 22 1.30 -3.70 5.76
N MET A 23 0.48 -4.52 6.42
CA MET A 23 -0.66 -5.19 5.78
C MET A 23 -1.92 -4.29 5.65
N VAL A 24 -1.98 -3.16 6.36
CA VAL A 24 -3.10 -2.19 6.27
C VAL A 24 -2.86 -1.12 5.21
N SER A 25 -1.62 -0.96 4.73
CA SER A 25 -1.34 -0.21 3.50
C SER A 25 -1.59 -1.10 2.29
N GLY A 26 -2.87 -1.30 1.94
CA GLY A 26 -3.32 -2.01 0.74
C GLY A 26 -2.84 -1.36 -0.55
N MET A 27 -1.54 -1.44 -0.81
CA MET A 27 -0.90 -1.03 -2.05
C MET A 27 -0.97 -2.20 -3.02
N GLU A 28 -2.14 -2.39 -3.63
CA GLU A 28 -2.19 -3.01 -4.95
C GLU A 28 -1.63 -2.00 -5.96
N CYS A 29 -0.30 -1.98 -6.10
CA CYS A 29 0.35 -1.21 -7.14
C CYS A 29 0.23 -1.96 -8.47
N ASN A 30 -0.88 -1.72 -9.18
CA ASN A 30 -0.96 -2.02 -10.60
C ASN A 30 0.06 -1.14 -11.35
N VAL A 31 0.99 -1.75 -12.09
CA VAL A 31 2.23 -1.13 -12.63
C VAL A 31 1.97 -0.19 -13.82
N LYS A 32 0.88 0.59 -13.81
CA LYS A 32 0.54 1.47 -14.94
C LYS A 32 0.14 2.90 -14.64
N ASP A 33 0.09 3.36 -13.40
CA ASP A 33 -0.21 4.77 -13.13
C ASP A 33 0.92 5.49 -12.40
N VAL A 34 1.35 6.61 -12.98
CA VAL A 34 2.22 7.60 -12.34
C VAL A 34 1.56 7.99 -11.02
N CYS A 35 2.16 7.63 -9.89
CA CYS A 35 1.64 8.01 -8.59
C CYS A 35 1.71 9.54 -8.44
N ILE A 36 0.55 10.20 -8.48
CA ILE A 36 0.42 11.58 -8.01
C ILE A 36 0.61 11.51 -6.49
N GLY A 37 1.62 12.21 -5.96
CA GLY A 37 1.90 12.24 -4.53
C GLY A 37 0.66 12.64 -3.72
N SER A 38 0.50 12.08 -2.53
CA SER A 38 -0.60 12.41 -1.62
C SER A 38 -0.65 13.93 -1.34
N PRO A 39 -1.85 14.55 -1.24
CA PRO A 39 -1.97 15.95 -0.84
C PRO A 39 -1.18 16.22 0.46
N GLY A 40 -0.48 17.35 0.51
CA GLY A 40 0.25 17.77 1.71
C GLY A 40 -0.70 17.94 2.92
N ILE A 41 -0.16 17.74 4.12
CA ILE A 41 -0.91 17.91 5.38
C ILE A 41 -1.40 19.38 5.49
N PRO A 42 -2.67 19.64 5.84
CA PRO A 42 -3.16 21.00 6.06
C PRO A 42 -2.31 21.77 7.07
N GLY A 43 -2.08 23.06 6.80
CA GLY A 43 -1.36 23.94 7.73
C GLY A 43 -2.10 24.11 9.07
N THR A 44 -1.35 24.43 10.13
CA THR A 44 -1.93 24.69 11.45
C THR A 44 -2.78 25.97 11.46
N PRO A 45 -3.86 26.04 12.25
CA PRO A 45 -4.63 27.28 12.43
C PRO A 45 -3.74 28.46 12.87
N GLY A 46 -4.05 29.67 12.37
CA GLY A 46 -3.34 30.89 12.78
C GLY A 46 -3.51 31.21 14.27
N SER A 47 -2.57 31.95 14.85
CA SER A 47 -2.62 32.37 16.25
C SER A 47 -3.79 33.34 16.52
N HIS A 48 -4.28 33.39 17.76
CA HIS A 48 -5.27 34.39 18.18
C HIS A 48 -4.73 35.82 18.02
N GLY A 49 -5.61 36.76 17.66
CA GLY A 49 -5.26 38.19 17.56
C GLY A 49 -4.89 38.80 18.92
N LEU A 50 -4.19 39.92 18.90
CA LEU A 50 -3.85 40.67 20.12
C LEU A 50 -5.12 41.29 20.75
N PRO A 51 -5.15 41.48 22.09
CA PRO A 51 -6.22 42.24 22.75
C PRO A 51 -6.38 43.65 22.16
N GLY A 52 -7.61 44.17 22.18
CA GLY A 52 -7.88 45.55 21.77
C GLY A 52 -7.13 46.56 22.63
N ARG A 53 -6.88 47.76 22.09
CA ARG A 53 -6.29 48.86 22.87
C ARG A 53 -7.31 49.40 23.87
N ASP A 54 -6.82 49.84 25.03
CA ASP A 54 -7.64 50.52 26.02
C ASP A 54 -8.29 51.77 25.43
N GLY A 55 -9.49 52.10 25.91
CA GLY A 55 -10.23 53.31 25.51
C GLY A 55 -9.46 54.57 25.90
N ARG A 56 -9.63 55.65 25.13
CA ARG A 56 -9.04 56.95 25.48
C ARG A 56 -9.75 57.53 26.71
N ASP A 57 -8.99 58.21 27.56
CA ASP A 57 -9.53 58.96 28.68
C ASP A 57 -10.59 59.96 28.21
N GLY A 58 -11.64 60.15 29.03
CA GLY A 58 -12.69 61.13 28.76
C GLY A 58 -12.13 62.55 28.72
N VAL A 59 -12.71 63.40 27.87
CA VAL A 59 -12.35 64.82 27.83
C VAL A 59 -12.61 65.47 29.19
N LYS A 60 -11.64 66.26 29.67
CA LYS A 60 -11.80 67.07 30.88
C LYS A 60 -12.98 68.02 30.68
N GLY A 61 -13.88 68.11 31.67
CA GLY A 61 -15.01 69.04 31.61
C GLY A 61 -14.55 70.49 31.45
N ASP A 62 -15.31 71.27 30.67
CA ASP A 62 -15.01 72.66 30.41
C ASP A 62 -14.94 73.48 31.72
N PRO A 63 -14.07 74.50 31.80
CA PRO A 63 -14.08 75.42 32.93
C PRO A 63 -15.46 76.04 33.13
N GLY A 64 -15.93 76.12 34.38
CA GLY A 64 -17.19 76.78 34.70
C GLY A 64 -17.20 78.24 34.21
N PRO A 65 -18.37 78.79 33.87
CA PRO A 65 -18.47 80.16 33.39
C PRO A 65 -17.91 81.15 34.43
N PRO A 66 -17.22 82.22 33.99
CA PRO A 66 -16.71 83.25 34.90
C PRO A 66 -17.82 83.80 35.80
N GLY A 67 -17.49 84.04 37.08
CA GLY A 67 -18.43 84.60 38.04
C GLY A 67 -18.95 86.00 37.64
N PRO A 68 -20.14 86.40 38.11
CA PRO A 68 -20.75 87.68 37.78
C PRO A 68 -19.83 88.86 38.15
N ARG A 69 -19.76 89.88 37.27
CA ARG A 69 -18.83 91.02 37.39
C ARG A 69 -19.12 91.84 38.66
N GLY A 70 -18.08 92.07 39.48
CA GLY A 70 -18.15 92.97 40.63
C GLY A 70 -18.28 94.46 40.25
N PRO A 71 -18.80 95.31 41.15
CA PRO A 71 -19.06 96.74 40.90
C PRO A 71 -17.79 97.58 40.63
N PRO A 72 -17.90 98.75 39.95
CA PRO A 72 -16.75 99.51 39.46
C PRO A 72 -15.87 100.08 40.59
N GLY A 73 -14.58 99.77 40.55
CA GLY A 73 -13.55 100.24 41.49
C GLY A 73 -13.14 99.24 42.58
N GLY A 74 -13.71 98.02 42.56
CA GLY A 74 -13.63 97.05 43.65
C GLY A 74 -12.44 96.09 43.65
N MET A 75 -12.21 95.51 44.84
CA MET A 75 -11.44 94.27 45.05
C MET A 75 -12.13 93.07 44.35
N PRO A 76 -11.40 92.06 43.81
CA PRO A 76 -11.96 90.89 43.14
C PRO A 76 -12.86 90.02 44.05
N GLY A 77 -13.94 89.46 43.48
CA GLY A 77 -14.90 88.59 44.17
C GLY A 77 -14.45 87.12 44.33
N TYR A 78 -15.19 86.35 45.14
CA TYR A 78 -14.90 84.95 45.50
C TYR A 78 -15.05 83.95 44.32
N SER A 79 -14.28 82.86 44.37
CA SER A 79 -14.22 81.79 43.35
C SER A 79 -15.53 81.02 43.21
N GLY A 80 -15.86 80.60 41.98
CA GLY A 80 -17.05 79.81 41.67
C GLY A 80 -16.96 78.33 42.11
N PRO A 81 -18.09 77.61 42.12
CA PRO A 81 -18.15 76.18 42.48
C PRO A 81 -17.41 75.29 41.48
N GLU A 82 -16.95 74.11 41.94
CA GLU A 82 -16.20 73.14 41.14
C GLU A 82 -17.07 72.48 40.05
N GLY A 83 -16.46 72.17 38.90
CA GLY A 83 -17.16 71.57 37.76
C GLY A 83 -17.53 70.10 38.00
N VAL A 84 -18.57 69.63 37.30
CA VAL A 84 -18.99 68.21 37.31
C VAL A 84 -17.98 67.31 36.61
N ILE A 85 -17.80 66.08 37.13
CA ILE A 85 -16.95 65.05 36.50
C ILE A 85 -17.53 64.68 35.13
N GLY A 86 -16.65 64.60 34.11
CA GLY A 86 -17.03 64.20 32.75
C GLY A 86 -17.53 62.76 32.67
N SER A 87 -18.35 62.45 31.66
CA SER A 87 -18.84 61.09 31.43
C SER A 87 -17.71 60.11 31.11
N PRO A 88 -17.85 58.80 31.42
CA PRO A 88 -16.87 57.78 31.03
C PRO A 88 -16.56 57.79 29.54
N GLY A 89 -15.31 57.46 29.20
CA GLY A 89 -14.87 57.33 27.80
C GLY A 89 -15.64 56.22 27.06
N VAL A 90 -15.72 56.34 25.74
CA VAL A 90 -16.36 55.33 24.88
C VAL A 90 -15.52 54.05 24.88
N ALA A 91 -16.17 52.88 24.89
CA ALA A 91 -15.50 51.59 24.80
C ALA A 91 -14.62 51.50 23.54
N GLY A 92 -13.41 50.94 23.67
CA GLY A 92 -12.49 50.75 22.56
C GLY A 92 -13.06 49.83 21.48
N GLU A 93 -12.62 50.02 20.24
CA GLU A 93 -13.04 49.19 19.11
C GLU A 93 -12.51 47.75 19.26
N ARG A 94 -13.29 46.78 18.77
CA ARG A 94 -12.87 45.36 18.72
C ARG A 94 -11.65 45.26 17.79
N GLY A 95 -10.59 44.57 18.26
CA GLY A 95 -9.43 44.27 17.42
C GLY A 95 -9.80 43.51 16.14
N GLU A 96 -9.06 43.76 15.07
CA GLU A 96 -9.28 43.11 13.78
C GLU A 96 -8.99 41.60 13.86
N LYS A 97 -9.68 40.81 13.03
CA LYS A 97 -9.41 39.37 12.91
C LYS A 97 -8.02 39.19 12.29
N GLY A 98 -7.19 38.32 12.89
CA GLY A 98 -5.89 37.98 12.33
C GLY A 98 -6.00 37.44 10.90
N GLU A 99 -4.99 37.72 10.08
CA GLU A 99 -4.94 37.25 8.70
C GLU A 99 -4.88 35.71 8.64
N PRO A 100 -5.44 35.09 7.57
CA PRO A 100 -5.22 33.67 7.33
C PRO A 100 -3.73 33.34 7.27
N GLY A 101 -3.33 32.20 7.87
CA GLY A 101 -1.95 31.74 7.78
C GLY A 101 -1.53 31.51 6.33
N GLU A 102 -0.25 31.69 6.03
CA GLU A 102 0.28 31.44 4.69
C GLU A 102 0.04 29.98 4.27
N ARG A 103 -0.21 29.79 2.97
CA ARG A 103 -0.29 28.44 2.41
C ARG A 103 1.07 27.76 2.62
N GLY A 104 1.05 26.53 3.13
CA GLY A 104 2.26 25.72 3.24
C GLY A 104 2.94 25.54 1.87
N PRO A 105 4.26 25.27 1.84
CA PRO A 105 4.96 25.01 0.60
C PRO A 105 4.32 23.83 -0.15
N PRO A 106 4.39 23.80 -1.50
CA PRO A 106 4.02 22.62 -2.26
C PRO A 106 4.75 21.38 -1.74
N GLY A 107 4.06 20.22 -1.74
CA GLY A 107 4.71 18.95 -1.46
C GLY A 107 5.85 18.70 -2.45
N LEU A 108 6.87 17.96 -2.01
CA LEU A 108 7.96 17.55 -2.90
C LEU A 108 7.40 16.78 -4.11
N PRO A 109 7.92 17.02 -5.33
CA PRO A 109 7.54 16.22 -6.48
C PRO A 109 7.85 14.75 -6.24
N ALA A 110 7.00 13.83 -6.71
CA ALA A 110 7.26 12.38 -6.66
C ALA A 110 8.48 11.93 -7.50
N SER A 111 9.15 12.86 -8.19
CA SER A 111 10.09 12.59 -9.27
C SER A 111 11.57 12.84 -8.94
N LEU A 112 11.97 12.99 -7.67
CA LEU A 112 13.35 13.39 -7.34
C LEU A 112 14.02 12.47 -6.35
N ASP A 113 14.07 11.20 -6.72
CA ASP A 113 15.31 10.49 -6.54
C ASP A 113 15.76 9.98 -7.93
N GLU A 114 16.54 10.81 -8.62
CA GLU A 114 17.14 10.48 -9.92
C GLU A 114 18.01 9.22 -9.81
N GLU A 115 18.62 9.00 -8.64
CA GLU A 115 19.37 7.79 -8.31
C GLU A 115 18.43 6.58 -8.23
N LEU A 116 17.28 6.70 -7.55
CA LEU A 116 16.26 5.64 -7.50
C LEU A 116 15.72 5.31 -8.89
N GLN A 117 15.38 6.31 -9.70
CA GLN A 117 14.85 6.09 -11.05
C GLN A 117 15.88 5.40 -11.96
N THR A 118 17.13 5.84 -11.90
CA THR A 118 18.24 5.22 -12.63
C THR A 118 18.49 3.78 -12.16
N THR A 119 18.38 3.56 -10.86
CA THR A 119 18.52 2.24 -10.23
C THR A 119 17.41 1.29 -10.69
N LEU A 120 16.14 1.73 -10.65
CA LEU A 120 15.00 0.95 -11.13
C LEU A 120 15.10 0.64 -12.63
N TYR A 121 15.50 1.62 -13.44
CA TYR A 121 15.73 1.42 -14.87
C TYR A 121 16.83 0.37 -15.10
N THR A 122 17.93 0.45 -14.35
CA THR A 122 19.05 -0.49 -14.46
C THR A 122 18.65 -1.90 -14.04
N PHE A 123 17.96 -2.05 -12.91
CA PHE A 123 17.44 -3.33 -12.45
C PHE A 123 16.48 -3.94 -13.47
N ARG A 124 15.53 -3.15 -13.99
CA ARG A 124 14.61 -3.60 -15.04
C ARG A 124 15.36 -4.12 -16.26
N ARG A 125 16.38 -3.40 -16.73
CA ARG A 125 17.20 -3.87 -17.88
C ARG A 125 17.92 -5.17 -17.58
N GLN A 126 18.54 -5.31 -16.40
CA GLN A 126 19.26 -6.52 -16.02
C GLN A 126 18.32 -7.73 -15.94
N ILE A 127 17.13 -7.56 -15.36
CA ILE A 127 16.09 -8.59 -15.30
C ILE A 127 15.68 -8.99 -16.72
N LEU A 128 15.36 -8.03 -17.59
CA LEU A 128 14.96 -8.32 -18.97
C LEU A 128 16.07 -9.01 -19.79
N GLN A 129 17.33 -8.64 -19.56
CA GLN A 129 18.48 -9.31 -20.19
C GLN A 129 18.63 -10.75 -19.70
N ALA A 130 18.55 -10.97 -18.39
CA ALA A 130 18.63 -12.31 -17.80
C ALA A 130 17.49 -13.22 -18.29
N MET A 131 16.25 -12.72 -18.23
CA MET A 131 15.08 -13.42 -18.76
C MET A 131 15.23 -13.71 -20.26
N GLY A 132 15.70 -12.73 -21.05
CA GLY A 132 15.95 -12.90 -22.49
C GLY A 132 16.96 -14.01 -22.78
N VAL A 133 18.06 -14.10 -22.03
CA VAL A 133 19.05 -15.17 -22.18
C VAL A 133 18.47 -16.54 -21.81
N LEU A 134 17.69 -16.62 -20.72
CA LEU A 134 17.06 -17.86 -20.29
C LEU A 134 16.01 -18.36 -21.31
N SER A 135 15.22 -17.45 -21.89
CA SER A 135 14.27 -17.77 -22.96
C SER A 135 14.98 -18.20 -24.25
N LEU A 136 16.08 -17.53 -24.65
CA LEU A 136 16.87 -17.92 -25.83
C LEU A 136 17.50 -19.30 -25.70
N ARG A 137 17.80 -19.73 -24.46
CA ARG A 137 18.30 -21.08 -24.15
C ARG A 137 17.17 -22.08 -23.91
N GLU A 138 15.92 -21.67 -24.09
CA GLU A 138 14.72 -22.49 -23.81
C GLU A 138 14.75 -23.11 -22.40
N SER A 139 15.34 -22.39 -21.44
CA SER A 139 15.44 -22.81 -20.04
C SER A 139 14.21 -22.35 -19.23
N MET A 140 13.40 -21.45 -19.79
CA MET A 140 12.13 -21.02 -19.24
C MET A 140 11.17 -20.58 -20.35
N LEU A 141 9.88 -20.59 -20.04
CA LEU A 141 8.81 -20.02 -20.87
C LEU A 141 8.02 -19.02 -20.04
N VAL A 142 7.66 -17.88 -20.62
CA VAL A 142 6.88 -16.83 -19.94
C VAL A 142 5.51 -16.74 -20.59
N VAL A 143 4.45 -16.84 -19.78
CA VAL A 143 3.06 -16.65 -20.22
C VAL A 143 2.36 -15.76 -19.20
N GLY A 144 1.94 -14.57 -19.64
CA GLY A 144 1.39 -13.56 -18.73
C GLY A 144 2.41 -13.16 -17.67
N GLU A 145 2.05 -13.38 -16.40
CA GLU A 145 2.91 -13.10 -15.24
C GLU A 145 3.67 -14.34 -14.75
N LYS A 146 3.36 -15.54 -15.26
CA LYS A 146 3.99 -16.78 -14.83
C LYS A 146 5.21 -17.13 -15.66
N VAL A 147 6.20 -17.73 -15.01
CA VAL A 147 7.36 -18.35 -15.65
C VAL A 147 7.34 -19.85 -15.42
N PHE A 148 7.36 -20.64 -16.49
CA PHE A 148 7.45 -22.10 -16.43
C PHE A 148 8.86 -22.58 -16.72
N SER A 149 9.37 -23.52 -15.94
CA SER A 149 10.68 -24.13 -16.17
C SER A 149 10.71 -25.59 -15.72
N SER A 150 11.61 -26.36 -16.32
CA SER A 150 11.87 -27.75 -15.95
C SER A 150 13.38 -28.00 -15.97
N ASN A 151 13.84 -28.78 -14.99
CA ASN A 151 15.22 -29.27 -14.95
C ASN A 151 15.38 -30.66 -15.63
N GLY A 152 14.33 -31.18 -16.25
CA GLY A 152 14.34 -32.45 -16.97
C GLY A 152 14.26 -33.70 -16.08
N GLN A 153 14.20 -33.58 -14.76
CA GLN A 153 14.10 -34.74 -13.87
C GLN A 153 12.68 -35.31 -13.88
N SER A 154 12.58 -36.64 -13.85
CA SER A 154 11.32 -37.36 -13.64
C SER A 154 11.31 -37.95 -12.24
N VAL A 155 10.41 -37.48 -11.37
CA VAL A 155 10.27 -37.89 -9.96
C VAL A 155 8.78 -38.00 -9.60
N ASN A 156 8.45 -38.46 -8.39
CA ASN A 156 7.05 -38.58 -7.95
C ASN A 156 6.45 -37.20 -7.59
N PHE A 157 5.13 -37.14 -7.38
CA PHE A 157 4.43 -35.86 -7.16
C PHE A 157 4.97 -35.06 -5.95
N GLU A 158 5.20 -35.72 -4.82
CA GLU A 158 5.68 -35.09 -3.59
C GLU A 158 7.09 -34.52 -3.78
N ASP A 159 7.98 -35.27 -4.44
CA ASP A 159 9.33 -34.81 -4.77
C ASP A 159 9.32 -33.59 -5.71
N ILE A 160 8.37 -33.52 -6.67
CA ILE A 160 8.21 -32.33 -7.53
C ILE A 160 7.78 -31.12 -6.71
N GLN A 161 6.83 -31.28 -5.78
CA GLN A 161 6.40 -30.19 -4.92
C GLN A 161 7.57 -29.62 -4.12
N GLU A 162 8.37 -30.48 -3.49
CA GLU A 162 9.57 -30.06 -2.75
C GLU A 162 10.61 -29.39 -3.65
N LEU A 163 10.84 -29.94 -4.84
CA LEU A 163 11.79 -29.41 -5.82
C LEU A 163 11.41 -27.98 -6.23
N CYS A 164 10.15 -27.74 -6.57
CA CYS A 164 9.68 -26.43 -6.97
C CYS A 164 9.66 -25.45 -5.79
N ALA A 165 9.23 -25.88 -4.61
CA ALA A 165 9.23 -25.05 -3.40
C ALA A 165 10.64 -24.60 -3.01
N ARG A 166 11.64 -25.50 -3.11
CA ARG A 166 13.05 -25.19 -2.85
C ARG A 166 13.62 -24.15 -3.82
N ALA A 167 13.08 -24.10 -5.04
CA ALA A 167 13.43 -23.10 -6.04
C ALA A 167 12.69 -21.76 -5.85
N GLY A 168 11.77 -21.66 -4.87
CA GLY A 168 10.93 -20.48 -4.64
C GLY A 168 9.68 -20.40 -5.52
N GLY A 169 9.30 -21.50 -6.16
CA GLY A 169 8.10 -21.62 -6.98
C GLY A 169 7.15 -22.70 -6.47
N ARG A 170 6.27 -23.18 -7.35
CA ARG A 170 5.36 -24.30 -7.08
C ARG A 170 5.25 -25.20 -8.30
N ILE A 171 4.69 -26.41 -8.14
CA ILE A 171 4.41 -27.29 -9.28
C ILE A 171 3.45 -26.57 -10.25
N ALA A 172 3.75 -26.67 -11.55
CA ALA A 172 3.02 -25.92 -12.57
C ALA A 172 1.56 -26.37 -12.69
N ALA A 173 0.63 -25.41 -12.70
CA ALA A 173 -0.79 -25.65 -12.87
C ALA A 173 -1.39 -24.64 -13.85
N PRO A 174 -1.81 -25.08 -15.06
CA PRO A 174 -2.38 -24.19 -16.04
C PRO A 174 -3.77 -23.71 -15.61
N THR A 175 -3.99 -22.40 -15.74
CA THR A 175 -5.25 -21.71 -15.44
C THR A 175 -5.90 -21.14 -16.71
N SER A 176 -5.25 -21.30 -17.86
CA SER A 176 -5.74 -20.91 -19.18
C SER A 176 -5.23 -21.85 -20.27
N LEU A 177 -5.77 -21.72 -21.48
CA LEU A 177 -5.32 -22.49 -22.65
C LEU A 177 -3.86 -22.17 -23.00
N GLU A 178 -3.47 -20.90 -22.93
CA GLU A 178 -2.13 -20.43 -23.26
C GLU A 178 -1.09 -21.02 -22.28
N GLU A 179 -1.41 -21.07 -20.99
CA GLU A 179 -0.56 -21.73 -19.99
C GLU A 179 -0.48 -23.25 -20.23
N ASN A 180 -1.61 -23.87 -20.59
CA ASN A 180 -1.65 -25.30 -20.89
C ASN A 180 -0.76 -25.66 -22.08
N GLU A 181 -0.82 -24.90 -23.17
CA GLU A 181 0.02 -25.09 -24.36
C GLU A 181 1.50 -24.87 -24.04
N ALA A 182 1.84 -23.89 -23.19
CA ALA A 182 3.21 -23.65 -22.77
C ALA A 182 3.78 -24.85 -21.98
N ILE A 183 3.03 -25.35 -20.99
CA ILE A 183 3.44 -26.55 -20.24
C ILE A 183 3.53 -27.76 -21.18
N ALA A 184 2.53 -27.97 -22.05
CA ALA A 184 2.51 -29.07 -23.01
C ALA A 184 3.72 -29.03 -23.97
N SER A 185 4.20 -27.84 -24.35
CA SER A 185 5.41 -27.70 -25.18
C SER A 185 6.67 -28.20 -24.45
N ILE A 186 6.78 -27.99 -23.13
CA ILE A 186 7.87 -28.53 -22.30
C ILE A 186 7.74 -30.05 -22.20
N VAL A 187 6.53 -30.55 -21.90
CA VAL A 187 6.22 -31.98 -21.82
C VAL A 187 6.60 -32.70 -23.12
N LYS A 188 6.23 -32.10 -24.26
CA LYS A 188 6.56 -32.59 -25.61
C LYS A 188 8.06 -32.54 -25.90
N LYS A 189 8.77 -31.48 -25.50
CA LYS A 189 10.23 -31.35 -25.67
C LYS A 189 11.00 -32.47 -24.97
N TYR A 190 10.58 -32.86 -23.78
CA TYR A 190 11.17 -33.97 -23.03
C TYR A 190 10.58 -35.34 -23.40
N ASN A 191 9.52 -35.38 -24.21
CA ASN A 191 8.83 -36.58 -24.69
C ASN A 191 8.47 -37.56 -23.55
N THR A 192 7.84 -37.04 -22.50
CA THR A 192 7.38 -37.76 -21.31
C THR A 192 6.07 -37.12 -20.84
N TYR A 193 5.52 -37.55 -19.71
CA TYR A 193 4.37 -36.90 -19.06
C TYR A 193 4.82 -36.11 -17.84
N ALA A 194 4.07 -35.07 -17.48
CA ALA A 194 4.31 -34.25 -16.29
C ALA A 194 3.13 -34.32 -15.33
N TYR A 195 3.38 -34.17 -14.03
CA TYR A 195 2.30 -33.87 -13.10
C TYR A 195 1.94 -32.40 -13.18
N LEU A 196 0.65 -32.10 -13.02
CA LEU A 196 0.14 -30.75 -12.82
C LEU A 196 -0.09 -30.51 -11.33
N GLY A 197 0.02 -29.26 -10.89
CA GLY A 197 -0.22 -28.81 -9.52
C GLY A 197 -1.68 -28.85 -9.09
N LEU A 198 -2.33 -30.00 -9.28
CA LEU A 198 -3.73 -30.27 -9.05
C LEU A 198 -3.87 -31.55 -8.22
N MET A 199 -4.77 -31.52 -7.25
CA MET A 199 -5.09 -32.68 -6.41
C MET A 199 -6.60 -32.87 -6.30
N GLU A 200 -7.03 -34.12 -6.21
CA GLU A 200 -8.43 -34.44 -5.94
C GLU A 200 -8.86 -33.88 -4.58
N SER A 201 -10.05 -33.29 -4.54
CA SER A 201 -10.65 -32.75 -3.32
C SER A 201 -10.92 -33.87 -2.30
N PRO A 202 -10.72 -33.63 -0.99
CA PRO A 202 -11.02 -34.63 0.04
C PRO A 202 -12.45 -35.17 -0.01
N ASP A 203 -13.41 -34.31 -0.38
CA ASP A 203 -14.83 -34.66 -0.48
C ASP A 203 -15.18 -35.30 -1.84
N SER A 204 -14.17 -35.58 -2.67
CA SER A 204 -14.31 -36.17 -4.03
C SER A 204 -15.20 -35.36 -4.98
N ALA A 205 -15.36 -34.06 -4.73
CA ALA A 205 -16.20 -33.15 -5.52
C ALA A 205 -15.50 -32.57 -6.77
N GLY A 206 -14.30 -33.07 -7.11
CA GLY A 206 -13.48 -32.58 -8.22
C GLY A 206 -12.02 -32.39 -7.84
N PHE A 207 -11.33 -31.48 -8.52
CA PHE A 207 -9.91 -31.18 -8.31
C PHE A 207 -9.71 -29.75 -7.80
N LEU A 208 -8.66 -29.56 -7.00
CA LEU A 208 -8.23 -28.30 -6.41
C LEU A 208 -6.82 -27.95 -6.88
N TYR A 209 -6.52 -26.67 -7.00
CA TYR A 209 -5.16 -26.17 -7.09
C TYR A 209 -4.42 -26.36 -5.76
N MET A 210 -3.09 -26.23 -5.78
CA MET A 210 -2.26 -26.38 -4.57
C MET A 210 -2.55 -25.37 -3.45
N ASP A 211 -3.23 -24.26 -3.74
CA ASP A 211 -3.69 -23.28 -2.76
C ASP A 211 -5.08 -23.59 -2.16
N GLY A 212 -5.71 -24.69 -2.60
CA GLY A 212 -7.03 -25.13 -2.15
C GLY A 212 -8.21 -24.54 -2.95
N SER A 213 -7.97 -23.65 -3.91
CA SER A 213 -9.02 -23.12 -4.77
C SER A 213 -9.52 -24.17 -5.77
N PRO A 214 -10.81 -24.15 -6.17
CA PRO A 214 -11.34 -25.11 -7.12
C PRO A 214 -10.80 -24.89 -8.53
N VAL A 215 -10.54 -25.98 -9.24
CA VAL A 215 -10.08 -25.93 -10.64
C VAL A 215 -11.16 -25.33 -11.54
N ASN A 216 -10.80 -24.28 -12.27
CA ASN A 216 -11.70 -23.52 -13.16
C ASN A 216 -11.43 -23.75 -14.66
N TYR A 217 -10.20 -24.13 -15.02
CA TYR A 217 -9.80 -24.49 -16.38
C TYR A 217 -9.45 -25.98 -16.43
N THR A 218 -9.91 -26.69 -17.45
CA THR A 218 -9.63 -28.11 -17.61
C THR A 218 -9.37 -28.48 -19.06
N ASN A 219 -8.47 -29.45 -19.29
CA ASN A 219 -8.22 -30.03 -20.61
C ASN A 219 -8.17 -31.57 -20.55
N TRP A 220 -9.19 -32.18 -19.97
CA TRP A 220 -9.26 -33.64 -19.81
C TRP A 220 -9.25 -34.40 -21.13
N TYR A 221 -8.51 -35.51 -21.15
CA TYR A 221 -8.60 -36.48 -22.24
C TYR A 221 -10.03 -37.07 -22.31
N PRO A 222 -10.58 -37.35 -23.50
CA PRO A 222 -11.92 -37.92 -23.64
C PRO A 222 -12.12 -39.18 -22.78
N GLY A 223 -13.03 -39.07 -21.80
CA GLY A 223 -13.35 -40.15 -20.87
C GLY A 223 -12.70 -40.04 -19.48
N GLU A 224 -11.85 -39.03 -19.27
CA GLU A 224 -11.27 -38.69 -17.98
C GLU A 224 -12.00 -37.48 -17.34
N PRO A 225 -11.94 -37.31 -16.00
CA PRO A 225 -11.32 -38.19 -15.01
C PRO A 225 -12.22 -39.38 -14.65
N ARG A 226 -11.66 -40.59 -14.49
CA ARG A 226 -12.43 -41.82 -14.19
C ARG A 226 -11.94 -42.64 -13.01
N GLY A 227 -10.91 -42.20 -12.30
CA GLY A 227 -10.26 -42.92 -11.20
C GLY A 227 -11.07 -42.98 -9.90
N ALA A 228 -12.18 -42.24 -9.78
CA ALA A 228 -13.17 -42.35 -8.70
C ALA A 228 -12.56 -42.42 -7.28
N GLY A 229 -11.69 -41.47 -6.91
CA GLY A 229 -11.06 -41.42 -5.58
C GLY A 229 -9.75 -42.20 -5.43
N LYS A 230 -9.35 -43.00 -6.43
CA LYS A 230 -8.12 -43.83 -6.37
C LYS A 230 -6.91 -43.14 -6.99
N GLU A 231 -7.14 -42.19 -7.89
CA GLU A 231 -6.11 -41.48 -8.66
C GLU A 231 -6.15 -39.99 -8.30
N LYS A 232 -5.44 -39.64 -7.22
CA LYS A 232 -5.55 -38.32 -6.57
C LYS A 232 -4.80 -37.17 -7.28
N CYS A 233 -3.92 -37.47 -8.22
CA CYS A 233 -3.10 -36.49 -8.92
C CYS A 233 -3.54 -36.35 -10.38
N VAL A 234 -3.07 -35.31 -11.05
CA VAL A 234 -3.36 -35.09 -12.48
C VAL A 234 -2.05 -35.09 -13.26
N GLU A 235 -1.97 -35.90 -14.31
CA GLU A 235 -0.87 -35.88 -15.27
C GLU A 235 -1.30 -35.26 -16.61
N MET A 236 -0.35 -34.60 -17.27
CA MET A 236 -0.49 -34.06 -18.61
C MET A 236 0.26 -34.95 -19.60
N TYR A 237 -0.43 -35.34 -20.67
CA TYR A 237 0.13 -36.04 -21.82
C TYR A 237 0.89 -35.09 -22.76
N THR A 238 1.66 -35.65 -23.69
CA THR A 238 2.46 -34.87 -24.66
C THR A 238 1.64 -34.04 -25.65
N ASP A 239 0.34 -34.32 -25.77
CA ASP A 239 -0.62 -33.52 -26.55
C ASP A 239 -1.32 -32.44 -25.73
N GLY A 240 -0.97 -32.31 -24.45
CA GLY A 240 -1.51 -31.32 -23.52
C GLY A 240 -2.82 -31.71 -22.85
N GLN A 241 -3.39 -32.89 -23.15
CA GLN A 241 -4.59 -33.40 -22.50
C GLN A 241 -4.27 -34.06 -21.15
N TRP A 242 -5.25 -34.09 -20.25
CA TRP A 242 -5.05 -34.50 -18.87
C TRP A 242 -5.65 -35.86 -18.56
N ASN A 243 -5.05 -36.55 -17.60
CA ASN A 243 -5.54 -37.81 -17.06
C ASN A 243 -5.36 -37.80 -15.53
N ASP A 244 -6.34 -38.31 -14.79
CA ASP A 244 -6.14 -38.53 -13.37
C ASP A 244 -5.25 -39.76 -13.16
N LYS A 245 -4.30 -39.63 -12.21
CA LYS A 245 -3.29 -40.65 -11.95
C LYS A 245 -2.96 -40.79 -10.48
N ASN A 246 -2.56 -42.00 -10.08
CA ASN A 246 -1.87 -42.16 -8.81
C ASN A 246 -0.60 -41.29 -8.77
N CYS A 247 -0.26 -40.76 -7.60
CA CYS A 247 0.80 -39.78 -7.39
C CYS A 247 2.23 -40.37 -7.30
N LEU A 248 2.36 -41.68 -7.44
CA LEU A 248 3.62 -42.41 -7.23
C LEU A 248 4.38 -42.72 -8.53
N GLN A 249 3.88 -42.24 -9.68
CA GLN A 249 4.58 -42.41 -10.94
C GLN A 249 5.74 -41.42 -11.07
N TYR A 250 6.75 -41.77 -11.87
CA TYR A 250 7.81 -40.83 -12.22
C TYR A 250 7.35 -39.95 -13.38
N ARG A 251 7.25 -38.65 -13.14
CA ARG A 251 6.80 -37.64 -14.10
C ARG A 251 7.74 -36.45 -14.09
N LEU A 252 7.80 -35.79 -15.23
CA LEU A 252 8.64 -34.61 -15.42
C LEU A 252 8.28 -33.52 -14.42
N ALA A 253 9.30 -33.03 -13.71
CA ALA A 253 9.18 -31.88 -12.83
C ALA A 253 9.06 -30.60 -13.67
N ILE A 254 7.91 -29.94 -13.60
CA ILE A 254 7.71 -28.60 -14.18
C ILE A 254 7.24 -27.68 -13.05
N CYS A 255 7.97 -26.59 -12.87
CA CYS A 255 7.69 -25.58 -11.86
C CYS A 255 7.16 -24.30 -12.52
N GLU A 256 6.32 -23.58 -11.79
CA GLU A 256 5.94 -22.21 -12.08
C GLU A 256 6.46 -21.24 -11.00
N PHE A 257 6.77 -20.02 -11.43
CA PHE A 257 7.29 -18.92 -10.63
C PHE A 257 6.53 -17.64 -10.94
#